data_AF-A0A929Z6W3-F1
#
_entry.id   AF-A0A929Z6W3-F1
#
_cell.length_a   1.000
_cell.length_b   1.000
_cell.length_c   1.000
_cell.angle_alpha   90.00
_cell.angle_beta   90.00
_cell.angle_gamma   90.00
#
_symmetry.space_group_name_H-M   'P 1'
#
loop_
_entity.id
_entity.type
_entity.pdbx_description
1 polymer ?
#
loop_
_entity_poly.entity_id
_entity_poly.type
_entity_poly.pdbx_seq_one_letter_code
_entity_poly.pdbx_strand_id
1 'polypeptide(L)'
;IAKDNLTLLEAISQCGDLTITGERNNVLVMRKDGNKRRAYRVDLTQAHNVYASPAYQLKQDDVIYVRPNEKRQRQSTPVDNVWQSPSTYLSITSVMVSVAVLISNLVKK
;
A
#
# COMPACT_ATOMS: atom_id res chain seq x y z
N ILE A 1 -25.83 -20.56 -13.52
CA ILE A 1 -26.62 -19.44 -12.95
C ILE A 1 -25.87 -18.16 -13.32
N ALA A 2 -26.40 -17.39 -14.27
CA ALA A 2 -25.89 -16.05 -14.54
C ALA A 2 -26.40 -15.16 -13.41
N LYS A 3 -25.48 -14.64 -12.60
CA LYS A 3 -25.83 -13.70 -11.54
C LYS A 3 -25.72 -12.31 -12.14
N ASP A 4 -26.86 -11.72 -12.50
CA ASP A 4 -26.91 -10.45 -13.23
C ASP A 4 -26.47 -9.24 -12.39
N ASN A 5 -26.33 -9.42 -11.07
CA ASN A 5 -25.89 -8.37 -10.15
C ASN A 5 -24.66 -8.82 -9.39
N LEU A 6 -23.49 -8.32 -9.80
CA LEU A 6 -22.22 -8.49 -9.09
C LEU A 6 -22.05 -7.36 -8.08
N THR A 7 -21.78 -7.70 -6.82
CA THR A 7 -21.48 -6.69 -5.79
C THR A 7 -19.98 -6.41 -5.69
N LEU A 8 -19.62 -5.27 -5.12
CA LEU A 8 -18.23 -4.90 -4.87
C LEU A 8 -17.50 -5.97 -4.04
N LEU A 9 -18.15 -6.46 -2.97
CA LEU A 9 -17.58 -7.49 -2.12
C LEU A 9 -17.41 -8.81 -2.87
N GLU A 10 -18.39 -9.19 -3.68
CA GLU A 10 -18.31 -10.42 -4.48
C GLU A 10 -17.22 -10.36 -5.54
N ALA A 11 -17.05 -9.22 -6.21
CA ALA A 11 -15.96 -9.03 -7.17
C ALA A 11 -14.60 -9.17 -6.48
N ILE A 12 -14.44 -8.56 -5.30
CA ILE A 12 -13.22 -8.69 -4.49
C ILE A 12 -13.00 -10.15 -4.06
N SER A 13 -14.04 -10.84 -3.59
CA SER A 13 -13.96 -12.26 -3.23
C SER A 13 -13.60 -13.15 -4.42
N GLN A 14 -14.16 -12.89 -5.60
CA GLN A 14 -13.83 -13.60 -6.84
C GLN A 14 -12.37 -13.42 -7.25
N CYS A 15 -11.75 -12.28 -6.92
CA CYS A 15 -10.34 -12.02 -7.17
C CYS A 15 -9.38 -12.56 -6.09
N GLY A 16 -9.88 -13.30 -5.09
CA GLY A 16 -9.05 -13.83 -4.00
C GLY A 16 -8.81 -12.84 -2.85
N ASP A 17 -9.71 -11.86 -2.68
CA ASP A 17 -9.70 -10.84 -1.63
C ASP A 17 -8.55 -9.81 -1.74
N LEU A 18 -8.59 -8.80 -0.88
CA LEU A 18 -7.58 -7.76 -0.80
C LEU A 18 -6.32 -8.28 -0.13
N THR A 19 -5.18 -8.05 -0.79
CA THR A 19 -3.86 -8.29 -0.20
C THR A 19 -3.71 -7.55 1.14
N ILE A 20 -2.89 -8.07 2.05
CA ILE A 20 -2.61 -7.45 3.37
C ILE A 20 -2.15 -5.99 3.26
N THR A 21 -1.69 -5.61 2.10
CA THR A 21 -1.15 -4.28 1.83
C THR A 21 -2.07 -3.36 1.07
N GLY A 22 -3.29 -3.79 0.75
CA GLY A 22 -4.34 -2.90 0.24
C GLY A 22 -4.98 -2.08 1.38
N GLU A 23 -5.23 -0.80 1.13
CA GLU A 23 -5.98 0.07 2.04
C GLU A 23 -7.49 -0.22 1.92
N ARG A 24 -8.07 -0.89 2.92
CA ARG A 24 -9.49 -1.29 2.93
C ARG A 24 -10.45 -0.13 3.18
N ASN A 25 -9.96 0.92 3.82
CA ASN A 25 -10.68 2.16 4.12
C ASN A 25 -10.89 3.06 2.88
N ASN A 26 -10.19 2.80 1.78
CA ASN A 26 -10.13 3.71 0.63
C ASN A 26 -10.10 2.92 -0.68
N VAL A 27 -11.17 2.18 -0.92
CA VAL A 27 -11.40 1.52 -2.20
C VAL A 27 -12.10 2.48 -3.14
N LEU A 28 -11.52 2.69 -4.32
CA LEU A 28 -12.03 3.60 -5.33
C LEU A 28 -12.75 2.80 -6.41
N VAL A 29 -14.03 3.09 -6.61
CA VAL A 29 -14.80 2.57 -7.74
C VAL A 29 -15.00 3.67 -8.75
N MET A 30 -14.39 3.51 -9.92
CA MET A 30 -14.57 4.43 -11.05
C MET A 30 -15.69 3.91 -11.94
N ARG A 31 -16.75 4.70 -12.07
CA ARG A 31 -17.91 4.40 -12.90
C ARG A 31 -17.97 5.34 -14.08
N LYS A 32 -18.19 4.79 -15.26
CA LYS A 32 -18.47 5.57 -16.47
C LYS A 32 -19.97 5.86 -16.54
N ASP A 33 -20.33 7.14 -16.49
CA ASP A 33 -21.70 7.63 -16.60
C ASP A 33 -21.79 8.45 -17.90
N GLY A 34 -22.00 7.74 -19.02
CA GLY A 34 -21.91 8.29 -20.37
C GLY A 34 -20.51 8.82 -20.68
N ASN A 35 -20.38 10.14 -20.84
CA ASN A 35 -19.11 10.81 -21.16
C ASN A 35 -18.35 11.32 -19.92
N LYS A 36 -18.89 11.11 -18.71
CA LYS A 36 -18.27 11.55 -17.45
C LYS A 36 -17.81 10.33 -16.65
N ARG A 37 -16.65 10.45 -15.98
CA ARG A 37 -16.17 9.45 -15.02
C ARG A 37 -16.49 9.94 -13.62
N ARG A 38 -17.26 9.14 -12.87
CA ARG A 38 -17.54 9.37 -11.44
C ARG A 38 -16.66 8.44 -10.63
N ALA A 39 -16.10 8.94 -9.54
CA ALA A 39 -15.27 8.16 -8.64
C ALA A 39 -15.95 8.10 -7.27
N TYR A 40 -16.17 6.89 -6.77
CA TYR A 40 -16.78 6.63 -5.48
C TYR A 40 -15.74 6.04 -4.55
N ARG A 41 -15.58 6.62 -3.36
CA ARG A 41 -14.76 6.04 -2.31
C ARG A 41 -15.62 5.22 -1.39
N VAL A 42 -15.19 4.01 -1.12
CA VAL A 42 -15.88 3.06 -0.25
C VAL A 42 -14.89 2.61 0.82
N ASP A 43 -15.32 2.72 2.07
CA ASP A 43 -14.62 2.16 3.22
C ASP A 43 -15.20 0.77 3.51
N LEU A 44 -14.42 -0.28 3.27
CA LEU A 44 -14.81 -1.67 3.49
C LEU A 44 -14.76 -2.10 4.96
N THR A 45 -14.19 -1.28 5.85
CA THR A 45 -14.10 -1.59 7.28
C THR A 45 -15.41 -1.33 8.02
N GLN A 46 -16.26 -0.47 7.47
CA GLN A 46 -17.54 -0.09 8.05
C GLN A 46 -18.69 -0.65 7.19
N ALA A 47 -19.35 -1.69 7.69
CA ALA A 47 -20.45 -2.34 6.98
C ALA A 47 -21.53 -1.35 6.50
N HIS A 48 -21.91 -0.38 7.35
CA HIS A 48 -22.89 0.65 6.99
C HIS A 48 -22.47 1.46 5.75
N ASN A 49 -21.20 1.89 5.66
CA ASN A 49 -20.69 2.67 4.53
C ASN A 49 -20.64 1.86 3.24
N VAL A 50 -20.33 0.57 3.35
CA VAL A 50 -20.31 -0.34 2.20
C VAL A 50 -21.71 -0.46 1.60
N TYR A 51 -22.72 -0.76 2.42
CA TYR A 51 -24.10 -0.96 1.95
C TYR A 51 -24.78 0.34 1.52
N ALA A 52 -24.45 1.47 2.16
CA ALA A 52 -25.00 2.78 1.79
C ALA A 52 -24.37 3.37 0.51
N SER A 53 -23.26 2.81 0.03
CA SER A 53 -22.56 3.34 -1.13
C SER A 53 -23.33 3.07 -2.44
N PRO A 54 -23.49 4.07 -3.32
CA PRO A 54 -24.07 3.87 -4.67
C PRO A 54 -23.19 3.00 -5.59
N ALA A 55 -21.97 2.68 -5.15
CA ALA A 55 -21.04 1.78 -5.83
C ALA A 55 -21.05 0.35 -5.24
N TYR A 56 -21.97 0.03 -4.33
CA TYR A 56 -22.08 -1.31 -3.75
C TYR A 56 -22.41 -2.37 -4.80
N GLN A 57 -23.37 -2.08 -5.68
CA GLN A 57 -23.64 -2.87 -6.88
C GLN A 57 -22.79 -2.35 -8.03
N LEU A 58 -22.02 -3.23 -8.65
CA LEU A 58 -21.17 -2.89 -9.78
C LEU A 58 -21.99 -2.86 -11.06
N LYS A 59 -21.63 -1.92 -11.94
CA LYS A 59 -22.15 -1.81 -13.30
C LYS A 59 -21.09 -2.27 -14.28
N GLN A 60 -21.50 -2.49 -15.52
CA GLN A 60 -20.57 -2.74 -16.62
C GLN A 60 -19.53 -1.62 -16.73
N ASP A 61 -18.29 -1.99 -17.04
CA ASP A 61 -17.13 -1.10 -17.14
C ASP A 61 -16.76 -0.34 -15.84
N ASP A 62 -17.26 -0.77 -14.68
CA ASP A 62 -16.75 -0.26 -13.40
C ASP A 62 -15.32 -0.77 -13.17
N VAL A 63 -14.43 0.14 -12.79
CA VAL A 63 -13.04 -0.17 -12.45
C VAL A 63 -12.85 -0.01 -10.95
N ILE A 64 -12.40 -1.07 -10.29
CA ILE A 64 -12.08 -1.08 -8.87
C ILE A 64 -10.58 -0.88 -8.69
N TYR A 65 -10.21 0.17 -7.98
CA TYR A 65 -8.83 0.49 -7.63
C TYR A 65 -8.67 0.50 -6.12
N VAL A 66 -7.67 -0.23 -5.63
CA VAL A 66 -7.34 -0.30 -4.21
C VAL A 66 -5.96 0.31 -4.04
N ARG A 67 -5.89 1.37 -3.24
CA ARG A 67 -4.63 2.04 -2.93
C ARG A 67 -3.75 1.11 -2.07
N PRO A 68 -2.43 1.05 -2.29
CA PRO A 68 -1.53 0.36 -1.37
C PRO A 68 -1.39 1.15 -0.06
N ASN A 69 -1.21 0.46 1.06
CA ASN A 69 -0.99 1.09 2.36
C ASN A 69 0.32 1.90 2.39
N GLU A 70 0.45 2.80 3.35
CA GLU A 70 1.64 3.67 3.47
C GLU A 70 2.95 2.88 3.54
N LYS A 71 2.96 1.73 4.22
CA LYS A 71 4.14 0.86 4.32
C LYS A 71 4.64 0.43 2.93
N ARG A 72 3.74 0.00 2.03
CA ARG A 72 4.12 -0.35 0.65
C ARG A 72 4.40 0.84 -0.23
N GLN A 73 3.73 1.96 -0.02
CA GLN A 73 4.02 3.19 -0.76
C GLN A 73 5.47 3.65 -0.49
N ARG A 74 5.89 3.61 0.78
CA ARG A 74 7.27 3.91 1.19
C ARG A 74 8.29 2.87 0.73
N GLN A 75 7.89 1.60 0.57
CA GLN A 75 8.74 0.58 -0.06
C GLN A 75 8.88 0.75 -1.59
N SER A 76 7.96 1.48 -2.23
CA SER A 76 7.99 1.70 -3.69
C SER A 76 8.87 2.89 -4.08
N THR A 77 9.34 3.67 -3.11
CA THR A 77 10.40 4.67 -3.29
C THR A 77 11.72 3.96 -3.03
N PRO A 78 12.66 3.83 -4.00
CA PRO A 78 13.96 3.19 -3.80
C PRO A 78 14.90 3.92 -2.83
N VAL A 79 14.41 4.96 -2.17
CA VAL A 79 15.19 5.91 -1.37
C VAL A 79 14.50 5.97 -0.01
N ASP A 80 15.29 5.80 1.05
CA ASP A 80 14.94 6.06 2.47
C ASP A 80 14.80 4.90 3.45
N ASN A 81 15.57 3.81 3.27
CA ASN A 81 15.93 2.95 4.41
C ASN A 81 17.43 2.90 4.70
N VAL A 82 18.28 3.71 4.05
CA VAL A 82 19.72 3.78 4.39
C VAL A 82 19.91 4.21 5.85
N TRP A 83 19.10 5.14 6.36
CA TRP A 83 19.18 5.65 7.73
C TRP A 83 18.47 4.80 8.80
N GLN A 84 17.67 3.82 8.38
CA GLN A 84 16.91 2.93 9.27
C GLN A 84 17.41 1.47 9.23
N SER A 85 18.40 1.17 8.39
CA SER A 85 18.97 -0.17 8.29
C SER A 85 20.06 -0.35 9.36
N PRO A 86 19.99 -1.40 10.21
CA PRO A 86 21.05 -1.71 11.18
C PRO A 86 22.44 -1.87 10.54
N SER A 87 22.49 -2.32 9.29
CA SER A 87 23.72 -2.49 8.50
C SER A 87 24.49 -1.19 8.28
N THR A 88 23.81 -0.05 8.14
CA THR A 88 24.44 1.26 7.96
C THR A 88 25.10 1.75 9.25
N TYR A 89 24.46 1.51 10.41
CA TYR A 89 25.07 1.84 11.70
C TYR A 89 26.29 0.95 12.00
N LEU A 90 26.23 -0.34 11.63
CA LEU A 90 27.35 -1.27 11.71
C LEU A 90 28.53 -0.86 10.80
N SER A 91 28.27 -0.40 9.57
CA SER A 91 29.35 0.05 8.69
C SER A 91 30.01 1.35 9.18
N ILE A 92 29.25 2.33 9.66
CA ILE A 92 29.80 3.56 10.23
C ILE A 92 30.64 3.27 11.48
N THR A 93 30.13 2.43 12.39
CA THR A 93 30.86 2.08 13.62
C THR A 93 32.15 1.30 13.33
N SER A 94 32.12 0.34 12.40
CA SER A 94 33.33 -0.39 12.00
C SER A 94 34.42 0.52 11.40
N VAL A 95 34.03 1.52 10.59
CA VAL A 95 34.97 2.52 10.07
C VAL A 95 35.55 3.37 11.21
N MET A 96 34.73 3.84 12.15
CA MET A 96 35.23 4.60 13.31
C MET A 96 36.21 3.78 14.17
N VAL A 97 35.89 2.52 14.45
CA VAL A 97 36.76 1.63 15.23
C VAL A 97 38.09 1.40 14.50
N SER A 98 38.06 1.18 13.19
CA SER A 98 39.27 1.02 12.38
C SER A 98 40.19 2.25 12.46
N VAL A 99 39.63 3.45 12.32
CA VAL A 99 40.38 4.71 12.44
C VAL A 99 40.93 4.90 13.85
N ALA A 100 40.15 4.60 14.90
CA ALA A 100 40.60 4.71 16.28
C ALA A 100 41.77 3.76 16.59
N VAL A 101 41.73 2.53 16.08
CA VAL A 101 42.83 1.55 16.23
C VAL A 101 44.10 2.03 15.51
N LEU A 102 43.97 2.58 14.30
CA LEU A 102 45.11 3.14 13.57
C LEU A 102 45.77 4.29 14.33
N ILE A 103 45.00 5.23 14.86
CA ILE A 103 45.52 6.35 15.65
C ILE A 103 46.18 5.85 16.93
N SER A 104 45.55 4.91 17.65
CA SER A 104 46.11 4.32 18.87
C SER A 104 47.46 3.65 18.63
N ASN A 105 47.62 2.95 17.51
CA ASN A 105 48.90 2.34 17.12
C ASN A 105 49.96 3.37 16.73
N LEU A 106 49.57 4.50 16.12
CA LEU A 106 50.50 5.58 15.78
C LEU A 106 50.96 6.36 17.00
N VAL A 107 50.10 6.55 18.01
CA VAL A 107 50.42 7.28 19.25
C VAL A 107 51.23 6.43 20.22
N LYS A 108 51.09 5.09 20.19
CA LYS A 108 51.88 4.16 21.01
C LYS A 108 53.29 3.90 20.47
N LYS A 109 53.60 4.31 19.24
CA LYS A 109 54.92 4.18 18.62
C LYS A 109 55.74 5.44 18.84
#